data_AF-A0A852Z0C9-F1
#
_entry.id   AF-A0A852Z0C9-F1
#
_cell.length_a   1.000
_cell.length_b   1.000
_cell.length_c   1.000
_cell.angle_alpha   90.00
_cell.angle_beta   90.00
_cell.angle_gamma   90.00
#
_symmetry.space_group_name_H-M   'P 1'
#
loop_
_entity.id
_entity.type
_entity.pdbx_description
1 polymer ?
#
loop_
_entity_poly.entity_id
_entity_poly.type
_entity_poly.pdbx_seq_one_letter_code
_entity_poly.pdbx_strand_id
1 'polypeptide(L)'
;MMRTRLAKLLTLFLVGSVFALVLLVSDRPVPVPPQPEPDLPRAVVTMGDSTLSGEGTGNYVPGTDGRNGNWCHRSPEAVVHQLSLPADVKRINLACSGARASQVGLDPRGSPPEGSQARRLAELTERYRITDIVVAVGANDDPDFVGVLNSCVNAWVGQQEGGCSERLRAQWPRRVDEMRPKVSEALSDVRSVMRRAGYTRGDYSLVLQSYASPVGPGIRSDLQDLSGCPLLGSDVRWVRRTAVPQLSEGLHEVARQNGAAFLDLSRAGYGHEACTASSPPPDSEWFRRLAVDWKALEHEKRAPHAMQESFHPNARGYERIAECLSEFLDSDRNTARCVPNGQGGVRTTTAERASGD
;
A
#
# COMPACT_ATOMS: atom_id res chain seq x y z
N MET A 1 23.84 -56.22 34.63
CA MET A 1 24.15 -55.02 35.45
C MET A 1 25.12 -54.04 34.80
N MET A 2 26.16 -54.48 34.07
CA MET A 2 27.20 -53.58 33.54
C MET A 2 26.71 -52.63 32.41
N ARG A 3 25.88 -53.12 31.48
CA ARG A 3 25.27 -52.32 30.40
C ARG A 3 24.35 -51.20 30.90
N THR A 4 23.59 -51.45 31.97
CA THR A 4 22.66 -50.48 32.56
C THR A 4 23.37 -49.36 33.30
N ARG A 5 24.57 -49.62 33.85
CA ARG A 5 25.43 -48.58 34.45
C ARG A 5 26.08 -47.71 33.39
N LEU A 6 26.53 -48.30 32.28
CA LEU A 6 27.14 -47.58 31.16
C LEU A 6 26.16 -46.62 30.48
N ALA A 7 24.91 -47.05 30.28
CA ALA A 7 23.85 -46.21 29.73
C ALA A 7 23.54 -44.99 30.62
N LYS A 8 23.44 -45.19 31.95
CA LYS A 8 23.22 -44.10 32.91
C LYS A 8 24.37 -43.10 32.93
N LEU A 9 25.62 -43.57 32.84
CA LEU A 9 26.81 -42.72 32.75
C LEU A 9 26.83 -41.88 31.46
N LEU A 10 26.46 -42.47 30.32
CA LEU A 10 26.34 -41.73 29.05
C LEU A 10 25.27 -40.65 29.12
N THR A 11 24.10 -40.94 29.70
CA THR A 11 23.02 -39.96 29.83
C THR A 11 23.42 -38.80 30.74
N LEU A 12 24.08 -39.07 31.87
CA LEU A 12 24.60 -38.02 32.77
C LEU A 12 25.66 -37.15 32.08
N PHE A 13 26.54 -37.76 31.28
CA PHE A 13 27.55 -37.01 30.54
C PHE A 13 26.92 -36.13 29.45
N LEU A 14 25.90 -36.64 28.74
CA LEU A 14 25.18 -35.88 27.72
C LEU A 14 24.42 -34.68 28.33
N VAL A 15 23.71 -34.91 29.44
CA VAL A 15 22.97 -33.87 30.15
C VAL A 15 23.93 -32.81 30.71
N GLY A 16 25.05 -33.22 31.31
CA GLY A 16 26.08 -32.30 31.80
C GLY A 16 26.72 -31.48 30.68
N SER A 17 26.95 -32.09 29.52
CA SER A 17 27.54 -31.41 28.35
C SER A 17 26.58 -30.38 27.73
N VAL A 18 25.29 -30.71 27.65
CA VAL A 18 24.24 -29.77 27.20
C VAL A 18 24.10 -28.62 28.18
N PHE A 19 24.12 -28.89 29.49
CA PHE A 19 24.04 -27.85 30.52
C PHE A 19 25.26 -26.92 30.50
N ALA A 20 26.47 -27.47 30.32
CA ALA A 20 27.69 -26.70 30.16
C ALA A 20 27.68 -25.83 28.89
N LEU A 21 27.13 -26.33 27.78
CA LEU A 21 26.97 -25.56 26.54
C LEU A 21 25.96 -24.43 26.70
N VAL A 22 24.85 -24.64 27.40
CA VAL A 22 23.85 -23.61 27.70
C VAL A 22 24.46 -22.51 28.58
N LEU A 23 25.26 -22.86 29.58
CA LEU A 23 25.97 -21.90 30.42
C LEU A 23 27.03 -21.12 29.62
N LEU A 24 27.79 -21.78 28.76
CA LEU A 24 28.80 -21.14 27.89
C LEU A 24 28.20 -20.22 26.81
N VAL A 25 26.96 -20.49 26.36
CA VAL A 25 26.24 -19.64 25.39
C VAL A 25 25.49 -18.50 26.08
N SER A 26 25.03 -18.68 27.33
CA SER A 26 24.30 -17.66 28.10
C SER A 26 25.18 -16.50 28.57
N ASP A 27 26.49 -16.70 28.69
CA ASP A 27 27.44 -15.68 29.15
C ASP A 27 27.93 -14.73 28.05
N ARG A 28 27.47 -14.89 26.80
CA ARG A 28 27.72 -13.86 25.79
C ARG A 28 26.70 -12.75 25.99
N PRO A 29 27.10 -11.52 26.37
CA PRO A 29 26.17 -10.40 26.36
C PRO A 29 25.61 -10.30 24.94
N VAL A 30 24.33 -10.62 24.79
CA VAL A 30 23.60 -10.37 23.55
C VAL A 30 23.70 -8.87 23.36
N PRO A 31 24.30 -8.37 22.26
CA PRO A 31 24.32 -6.94 22.00
C PRO A 31 22.88 -6.47 21.99
N VAL A 32 22.47 -5.72 23.02
CA VAL A 32 21.17 -5.06 23.02
C VAL A 32 21.29 -4.01 21.93
N PRO A 33 20.47 -4.07 20.87
CA PRO A 33 20.47 -3.03 19.86
C PRO A 33 20.29 -1.68 20.57
N PRO A 34 21.06 -0.64 20.20
CA PRO A 34 20.82 0.69 20.76
C PRO A 34 19.35 1.05 20.56
N GLN A 35 18.66 1.49 21.60
CA GLN A 35 17.25 1.87 21.47
C GLN A 35 17.14 3.13 20.59
N PRO A 36 16.00 3.35 19.90
CA PRO A 36 15.80 4.59 19.17
C PRO A 36 16.00 5.78 20.10
N GLU A 37 16.85 6.74 19.70
CA GLU A 37 17.17 7.93 20.49
C GLU A 37 15.86 8.67 20.85
N PRO A 38 15.45 8.69 22.14
CA PRO A 38 14.13 9.16 22.54
C PRO A 38 13.94 10.66 22.28
N ASP A 39 15.04 11.41 22.18
CA ASP A 39 15.07 12.86 21.95
C ASP A 39 14.93 13.25 20.48
N LEU A 40 14.94 12.30 19.54
CA LEU A 40 14.72 12.60 18.13
C LEU A 40 13.26 13.02 17.87
N PRO A 41 13.03 13.99 16.95
CA PRO A 41 11.68 14.38 16.57
C PRO A 41 10.91 13.19 15.99
N ARG A 42 9.63 13.08 16.36
CA ARG A 42 8.76 11.98 15.89
C ARG A 42 8.48 12.12 14.40
N ALA A 43 8.35 11.00 13.69
CA ALA A 43 7.92 10.99 12.31
C ALA A 43 6.97 9.84 11.96
N VAL A 44 6.03 10.13 11.07
CA VAL A 44 5.20 9.16 10.35
C VAL A 44 5.67 9.10 8.90
N VAL A 45 5.84 7.88 8.38
CA VAL A 45 6.39 7.62 7.05
C VAL A 45 5.39 6.84 6.21
N THR A 46 5.05 7.34 5.03
CA THR A 46 4.36 6.54 4.00
C THR A 46 5.35 5.99 2.99
N MET A 47 5.18 4.72 2.61
CA MET A 47 5.99 3.99 1.64
C MET A 47 5.05 3.24 0.70
N GLY A 48 5.47 2.96 -0.53
CA GLY A 48 4.67 2.22 -1.49
C GLY A 48 4.53 2.93 -2.82
N ASP A 49 3.36 2.81 -3.41
CA ASP A 49 3.10 3.18 -4.79
C ASP A 49 2.37 4.52 -4.98
N SER A 50 1.72 4.66 -6.14
CA SER A 50 1.01 5.85 -6.56
C SER A 50 -0.04 6.30 -5.54
N THR A 51 -0.73 5.34 -4.89
CA THR A 51 -1.81 5.58 -3.93
C THR A 51 -1.37 6.16 -2.59
N LEU A 52 -0.06 6.19 -2.32
CA LEU A 52 0.51 6.95 -1.19
C LEU A 52 1.43 8.08 -1.65
N SER A 53 1.87 8.09 -2.91
CA SER A 53 2.66 9.20 -3.45
C SER A 53 1.86 10.51 -3.59
N GLY A 54 0.58 10.42 -3.94
CA GLY A 54 -0.23 11.59 -4.30
C GLY A 54 -0.49 11.73 -5.81
N GLU A 55 -0.20 10.71 -6.60
CA GLU A 55 -0.58 10.59 -8.02
C GLU A 55 -2.04 11.00 -8.26
N GLY A 56 -2.29 11.84 -9.27
CA GLY A 56 -3.64 12.30 -9.62
C GLY A 56 -4.10 13.56 -8.90
N THR A 57 -3.27 14.16 -8.05
CA THR A 57 -3.54 15.48 -7.46
C THR A 57 -3.20 16.62 -8.43
N GLY A 58 -2.27 16.39 -9.37
CA GLY A 58 -1.82 17.37 -10.36
C GLY A 58 -0.84 18.42 -9.81
N ASN A 59 -0.53 18.41 -8.52
CA ASN A 59 0.44 19.31 -7.88
C ASN A 59 1.59 18.51 -7.25
N TYR A 60 2.69 18.34 -7.99
CA TYR A 60 3.80 17.50 -7.56
C TYR A 60 4.98 18.29 -7.01
N VAL A 61 5.62 17.72 -5.99
CA VAL A 61 6.89 18.18 -5.44
C VAL A 61 7.90 18.32 -6.58
N PRO A 62 8.59 19.48 -6.69
CA PRO A 62 9.52 19.74 -7.77
C PRO A 62 10.55 18.62 -7.94
N GLY A 63 10.71 18.16 -9.17
CA GLY A 63 11.64 17.09 -9.52
C GLY A 63 11.04 15.68 -9.48
N THR A 64 9.79 15.51 -9.08
CA THR A 64 9.11 14.18 -9.05
C THR A 64 8.12 13.96 -10.19
N ASP A 65 7.98 14.94 -11.09
CA ASP A 65 7.16 14.94 -12.31
C ASP A 65 8.03 14.91 -13.58
N GLY A 66 8.72 13.78 -13.76
CA GLY A 66 9.50 13.44 -14.95
C GLY A 66 10.92 14.00 -15.03
N ARG A 67 11.34 14.85 -14.08
CA ARG A 67 12.70 15.38 -14.05
C ARG A 67 13.70 14.24 -13.85
N ASN A 68 14.67 14.09 -14.76
CA ASN A 68 15.66 13.01 -14.76
C ASN A 68 15.03 11.60 -14.70
N GLY A 69 13.81 11.43 -15.24
CA GLY A 69 13.08 10.16 -15.18
C GLY A 69 12.43 9.86 -13.83
N ASN A 70 12.43 10.81 -12.88
CA ASN A 70 11.73 10.67 -11.62
C ASN A 70 10.24 11.00 -11.81
N TRP A 71 9.43 9.96 -11.91
CA TRP A 71 7.97 10.03 -12.02
C TRP A 71 7.29 9.58 -10.73
N CYS A 72 7.93 9.80 -9.58
CA CYS A 72 7.36 9.38 -8.31
C CYS A 72 6.05 10.10 -7.97
N HIS A 73 5.77 11.27 -8.58
CA HIS A 73 4.53 12.03 -8.39
C HIS A 73 4.18 12.21 -6.91
N ARG A 74 5.18 12.63 -6.12
CA ARG A 74 4.97 12.94 -4.71
C ARG A 74 4.26 14.28 -4.60
N SER A 75 3.12 14.33 -3.91
CA SER A 75 2.30 15.54 -3.81
C SER A 75 2.13 16.01 -2.36
N PRO A 76 2.03 17.33 -2.11
CA PRO A 76 1.65 17.89 -0.80
C PRO A 76 0.25 17.47 -0.33
N GLU A 77 -0.61 17.02 -1.24
CA GLU A 77 -1.96 16.52 -0.98
C GLU A 77 -2.00 15.01 -0.69
N ALA A 78 -0.86 14.31 -0.71
CA ALA A 78 -0.78 12.89 -0.37
C ALA A 78 -1.24 12.59 1.06
N VAL A 79 -1.71 11.36 1.30
CA VAL A 79 -2.31 10.91 2.57
C VAL A 79 -1.51 11.37 3.80
N VAL A 80 -0.19 11.17 3.81
CA VAL A 80 0.66 11.49 4.99
C VAL A 80 0.61 12.96 5.40
N HIS A 81 0.39 13.86 4.43
CA HIS A 81 0.32 15.30 4.67
C HIS A 81 -1.06 15.75 5.14
N GLN A 82 -2.08 14.91 4.95
CA GLN A 82 -3.46 15.14 5.34
C GLN A 82 -3.82 14.47 6.69
N LEU A 83 -2.87 13.78 7.34
CA LEU A 83 -3.10 13.12 8.62
C LEU A 83 -3.32 14.12 9.77
N SER A 84 -4.32 13.82 10.60
CA SER A 84 -4.62 14.49 11.86
C SER A 84 -3.63 14.04 12.94
N LEU A 85 -2.41 14.56 12.88
CA LEU A 85 -1.32 14.29 13.83
C LEU A 85 -0.92 15.57 14.57
N PRO A 86 -0.35 15.46 15.79
CA PRO A 86 0.27 16.59 16.47
C PRO A 86 1.24 17.38 15.57
N ALA A 87 1.33 18.69 15.77
CA ALA A 87 2.10 19.58 14.89
C ALA A 87 3.60 19.30 14.90
N ASP A 88 4.13 18.75 15.99
CA ASP A 88 5.53 18.35 16.19
C ASP A 88 5.90 17.04 15.47
N VAL A 89 4.92 16.27 14.99
CA VAL A 89 5.16 15.02 14.27
C VAL A 89 5.47 15.32 12.80
N LYS A 90 6.67 14.92 12.37
CA LYS A 90 7.10 15.05 10.98
C LYS A 90 6.34 14.07 10.09
N ARG A 91 5.87 14.55 8.94
CA ARG A 91 5.15 13.78 7.92
C ARG A 91 6.09 13.57 6.73
N ILE A 92 6.40 12.33 6.39
CA ILE A 92 7.41 12.01 5.35
C ILE A 92 6.82 11.05 4.34
N ASN A 93 6.90 11.41 3.06
CA ASN A 93 6.46 10.56 1.96
C ASN A 93 7.67 9.97 1.21
N LEU A 94 7.84 8.65 1.27
CA LEU A 94 8.81 7.88 0.48
C LEU A 94 8.17 7.14 -0.70
N ALA A 95 6.84 7.16 -0.80
CA ALA A 95 6.13 6.46 -1.86
C ALA A 95 6.47 7.04 -3.24
N CYS A 96 6.33 6.21 -4.26
CA CYS A 96 6.69 6.55 -5.63
C CYS A 96 5.70 5.89 -6.58
N SER A 97 5.07 6.68 -7.45
CA SER A 97 4.16 6.15 -8.45
C SER A 97 4.80 5.04 -9.31
N GLY A 98 3.99 4.01 -9.59
CA GLY A 98 4.44 2.79 -10.28
C GLY A 98 5.31 1.84 -9.45
N ALA A 99 5.56 2.12 -8.16
CA ALA A 99 6.40 1.25 -7.35
C ALA A 99 5.82 -0.16 -7.22
N ARG A 100 6.70 -1.16 -7.41
CA ARG A 100 6.46 -2.57 -7.09
C ARG A 100 7.03 -2.92 -5.72
N ALA A 101 6.60 -4.05 -5.15
CA ALA A 101 7.05 -4.48 -3.83
C ALA A 101 8.58 -4.54 -3.69
N SER A 102 9.30 -4.99 -4.73
CA SER A 102 10.77 -5.01 -4.70
C SER A 102 11.40 -3.62 -4.55
N GLN A 103 10.78 -2.56 -5.07
CA GLN A 103 11.29 -1.19 -4.93
C GLN A 103 11.01 -0.59 -3.54
N VAL A 104 10.02 -1.14 -2.82
CA VAL A 104 9.79 -0.83 -1.41
C VAL A 104 10.84 -1.53 -0.53
N GLY A 105 11.16 -2.81 -0.83
CA GLY A 105 12.15 -3.62 -0.13
C GLY A 105 13.61 -3.17 -0.31
N LEU A 106 14.55 -3.92 0.27
CA LEU A 106 15.98 -3.61 0.31
C LEU A 106 16.74 -3.93 -0.98
N ASP A 107 16.21 -4.81 -1.83
CA ASP A 107 16.79 -5.21 -3.11
C ASP A 107 15.88 -4.81 -4.29
N PRO A 108 15.94 -3.54 -4.73
CA PRO A 108 15.07 -3.05 -5.78
C PRO A 108 15.43 -3.65 -7.13
N ARG A 109 14.47 -4.30 -7.78
CA ARG A 109 14.56 -4.61 -9.21
C ARG A 109 14.44 -3.34 -10.04
N GLY A 110 15.21 -3.27 -11.13
CA GLY A 110 15.28 -2.11 -12.01
C GLY A 110 16.10 -0.96 -11.42
N SER A 111 15.83 0.26 -11.85
CA SER A 111 16.55 1.46 -11.40
C SER A 111 15.55 2.52 -10.93
N PRO A 112 14.90 2.34 -9.77
CA PRO A 112 14.02 3.37 -9.22
C PRO A 112 14.80 4.68 -9.05
N PRO A 113 14.21 5.84 -9.38
CA PRO A 113 14.92 7.11 -9.50
C PRO A 113 15.60 7.57 -8.22
N GLU A 114 15.13 7.09 -7.06
CA GLU A 114 15.63 7.45 -5.73
C GLU A 114 16.08 6.21 -4.93
N GLY A 115 16.31 5.09 -5.61
CA GLY A 115 16.71 3.84 -4.96
C GLY A 115 15.58 3.14 -4.19
N SER A 116 15.97 2.28 -3.26
CA SER A 116 15.06 1.52 -2.40
C SER A 116 14.41 2.42 -1.36
N GLN A 117 13.09 2.29 -1.18
CA GLN A 117 12.39 3.03 -0.12
C GLN A 117 12.81 2.55 1.27
N ALA A 118 13.05 1.25 1.48
CA ALA A 118 13.57 0.72 2.74
C ALA A 118 14.96 1.28 3.10
N ARG A 119 15.85 1.47 2.12
CA ARG A 119 17.16 2.12 2.39
C ARG A 119 16.98 3.58 2.81
N ARG A 120 16.07 4.31 2.18
CA ARG A 120 15.72 5.68 2.59
C ARG A 120 15.08 5.74 3.97
N LEU A 121 14.25 4.76 4.32
CA LEU A 121 13.73 4.62 5.68
C LEU A 121 14.87 4.46 6.69
N ALA A 122 15.90 3.67 6.39
CA ALA A 122 17.07 3.53 7.26
C ALA A 122 17.74 4.89 7.54
N GLU A 123 17.96 5.71 6.51
CA GLU A 123 18.50 7.07 6.67
C GLU A 123 17.59 7.98 7.52
N LEU A 124 16.27 7.76 7.49
CA LEU A 124 15.35 8.53 8.34
C LEU A 124 15.45 8.13 9.81
N THR A 125 15.71 6.86 10.11
CA THR A 125 15.83 6.41 11.51
C THR A 125 17.02 7.04 12.26
N GLU A 126 18.01 7.56 11.54
CA GLU A 126 19.14 8.32 12.12
C GLU A 126 18.76 9.75 12.52
N ARG A 127 17.64 10.28 12.02
CA ARG A 127 17.22 11.68 12.19
C ARG A 127 15.88 11.86 12.89
N TYR A 128 15.07 10.81 12.91
CA TYR A 128 13.71 10.83 13.43
C TYR A 128 13.41 9.57 14.22
N ARG A 129 12.60 9.73 15.27
CA ARG A 129 11.94 8.61 15.93
C ARG A 129 10.69 8.22 15.14
N ILE A 130 10.75 7.13 14.39
CA ILE A 130 9.64 6.69 13.55
C ILE A 130 8.56 6.04 14.42
N THR A 131 7.35 6.60 14.43
CA THR A 131 6.23 6.06 15.21
C THR A 131 5.30 5.21 14.36
N ASP A 132 5.14 5.54 13.08
CA ASP A 132 4.21 4.84 12.20
C ASP A 132 4.79 4.74 10.79
N ILE A 133 4.66 3.55 10.21
CA ILE A 133 5.03 3.26 8.83
C ILE A 133 3.79 2.70 8.14
N VAL A 134 3.33 3.40 7.11
CA VAL A 134 2.16 3.00 6.31
C VAL A 134 2.63 2.60 4.93
N VAL A 135 2.33 1.37 4.54
CA VAL A 135 2.73 0.77 3.27
C VAL A 135 1.50 0.49 2.41
N ALA A 136 1.52 0.89 1.13
CA ALA A 136 0.55 0.45 0.13
C ALA A 136 1.30 0.01 -1.13
N VAL A 137 1.38 -1.29 -1.37
CA VAL A 137 2.10 -1.85 -2.53
C VAL A 137 1.49 -3.19 -2.93
N GLY A 138 1.74 -3.62 -4.17
CA GLY A 138 1.28 -4.91 -4.72
C GLY A 138 0.36 -4.78 -5.94
N ALA A 139 -0.36 -3.66 -6.13
CA ALA A 139 -1.23 -3.47 -7.30
C ALA A 139 -0.44 -3.41 -8.63
N ASN A 140 0.81 -2.95 -8.57
CA ASN A 140 1.71 -2.86 -9.73
C ASN A 140 2.55 -4.14 -9.97
N ASP A 141 2.47 -5.13 -9.08
CA ASP A 141 3.11 -6.43 -9.24
C ASP A 141 2.26 -7.31 -10.20
N ASP A 142 1.97 -8.56 -9.86
CA ASP A 142 1.24 -9.49 -10.74
C ASP A 142 -0.25 -9.13 -10.97
N PRO A 143 -0.97 -8.46 -10.03
CA PRO A 143 -2.27 -7.87 -10.33
C PRO A 143 -2.25 -6.99 -11.59
N ASP A 144 -1.17 -6.25 -11.81
CA ASP A 144 -0.94 -5.40 -12.99
C ASP A 144 -2.16 -4.52 -13.29
N PHE A 145 -2.51 -3.65 -12.33
CA PHE A 145 -3.71 -2.80 -12.44
C PHE A 145 -3.70 -1.91 -13.68
N VAL A 146 -2.53 -1.45 -14.12
CA VAL A 146 -2.38 -0.70 -15.39
C VAL A 146 -2.74 -1.57 -16.59
N GLY A 147 -2.23 -2.81 -16.65
CA GLY A 147 -2.62 -3.78 -17.68
C GLY A 147 -4.10 -4.14 -17.64
N VAL A 148 -4.70 -4.26 -16.45
CA VAL A 148 -6.16 -4.45 -16.29
C VAL A 148 -6.92 -3.27 -16.87
N LEU A 149 -6.57 -2.03 -16.48
CA LEU A 149 -7.21 -0.83 -16.99
C LEU A 149 -7.13 -0.77 -18.53
N ASN A 150 -5.94 -0.96 -19.09
CA ASN A 150 -5.74 -0.99 -20.55
C ASN A 150 -6.60 -2.06 -21.23
N SER A 151 -6.68 -3.26 -20.64
CA SER A 151 -7.53 -4.33 -21.17
C SER A 151 -9.01 -3.95 -21.14
N CYS A 152 -9.48 -3.23 -20.13
CA CYS A 152 -10.88 -2.83 -19.99
C CYS A 152 -11.25 -1.65 -20.89
N VAL A 153 -10.35 -0.68 -21.07
CA VAL A 153 -10.53 0.39 -22.06
C VAL A 153 -10.57 -0.20 -23.47
N ASN A 154 -9.67 -1.14 -23.80
CA ASN A 154 -9.69 -1.81 -25.11
C ASN A 154 -10.97 -2.62 -25.33
N ALA A 155 -11.47 -3.31 -24.29
CA ALA A 155 -12.73 -4.03 -24.36
C ALA A 155 -13.92 -3.08 -24.60
N TRP A 156 -13.91 -1.89 -23.98
CA TRP A 156 -14.91 -0.85 -24.23
C TRP A 156 -14.81 -0.29 -25.67
N VAL A 157 -13.61 0.06 -26.15
CA VAL A 157 -13.41 0.57 -27.52
C VAL A 157 -13.89 -0.43 -28.56
N GLY A 158 -13.52 -1.71 -28.38
CA GLY A 158 -13.90 -2.79 -29.29
C GLY A 158 -15.31 -3.35 -29.10
N GLN A 159 -16.07 -2.84 -28.12
CA GLN A 159 -17.38 -3.40 -27.74
C GLN A 159 -17.33 -4.92 -27.54
N GLN A 160 -16.26 -5.41 -26.89
CA GLN A 160 -16.00 -6.84 -26.74
C GLN A 160 -17.10 -7.49 -25.88
N GLU A 161 -17.74 -8.53 -26.41
CA GLU A 161 -18.65 -9.37 -25.62
C GLU A 161 -17.92 -9.91 -24.37
N GLY A 162 -18.60 -9.95 -23.23
CA GLY A 162 -18.01 -10.36 -21.94
C GLY A 162 -17.06 -9.34 -21.28
N GLY A 163 -16.54 -8.37 -22.03
CA GLY A 163 -15.61 -7.34 -21.57
C GLY A 163 -14.21 -7.87 -21.22
N CYS A 164 -13.38 -7.04 -20.57
CA CYS A 164 -12.07 -7.50 -20.07
C CYS A 164 -12.22 -8.54 -18.94
N SER A 165 -13.30 -8.42 -18.16
CA SER A 165 -13.50 -9.18 -16.94
C SER A 165 -13.70 -10.67 -17.19
N GLU A 166 -14.17 -11.08 -18.37
CA GLU A 166 -14.35 -12.49 -18.73
C GLU A 166 -13.05 -13.29 -18.54
N ARG A 167 -11.97 -12.86 -19.20
CA ARG A 167 -10.66 -13.52 -19.07
C ARG A 167 -10.00 -13.27 -17.72
N LEU A 168 -10.12 -12.05 -17.21
CA LEU A 168 -9.45 -11.65 -15.96
C LEU A 168 -9.99 -12.41 -14.74
N ARG A 169 -11.29 -12.74 -14.70
CA ARG A 169 -11.88 -13.54 -13.59
C ARG A 169 -11.12 -14.85 -13.33
N ALA A 170 -10.70 -15.55 -14.39
CA ALA A 170 -9.97 -16.82 -14.25
C ALA A 170 -8.51 -16.63 -13.81
N GLN A 171 -7.89 -15.52 -14.21
CA GLN A 171 -6.47 -15.25 -13.93
C GLN A 171 -6.25 -14.54 -12.59
N TRP A 172 -7.24 -13.77 -12.14
CA TRP A 172 -7.11 -12.85 -11.01
C TRP A 172 -6.68 -13.51 -9.70
N PRO A 173 -7.27 -14.65 -9.27
CA PRO A 173 -6.84 -15.28 -8.02
C PRO A 173 -5.36 -15.64 -8.03
N ARG A 174 -4.87 -16.21 -9.13
CA ARG A 174 -3.46 -16.55 -9.31
C ARG A 174 -2.56 -15.32 -9.26
N ARG A 175 -2.95 -14.22 -9.92
CA ARG A 175 -2.19 -12.95 -9.88
C ARG A 175 -2.08 -12.40 -8.46
N VAL A 176 -3.18 -12.42 -7.70
CA VAL A 176 -3.15 -12.02 -6.29
C VAL A 176 -2.21 -12.93 -5.50
N ASP A 177 -2.27 -14.25 -5.71
CA ASP A 177 -1.40 -15.20 -5.03
C ASP A 177 0.10 -15.03 -5.35
N GLU A 178 0.44 -14.68 -6.60
CA GLU A 178 1.82 -14.41 -7.02
C GLU A 178 2.39 -13.10 -6.45
N MET A 179 1.53 -12.12 -6.17
CA MET A 179 1.92 -10.85 -5.54
C MET A 179 2.23 -10.99 -4.05
N ARG A 180 1.44 -11.82 -3.33
CA ARG A 180 1.54 -11.97 -1.87
C ARG A 180 2.96 -12.19 -1.34
N PRO A 181 3.77 -13.13 -1.87
CA PRO A 181 5.13 -13.32 -1.37
C PRO A 181 6.04 -12.11 -1.58
N LYS A 182 5.84 -11.32 -2.65
CA LYS A 182 6.64 -10.13 -2.94
C LYS A 182 6.36 -9.01 -1.94
N VAL A 183 5.09 -8.79 -1.61
CA VAL A 183 4.70 -7.81 -0.58
C VAL A 183 5.17 -8.27 0.81
N SER A 184 5.08 -9.57 1.09
CA SER A 184 5.61 -10.16 2.33
C SER A 184 7.11 -9.90 2.50
N GLU A 185 7.89 -10.11 1.45
CA GLU A 185 9.32 -9.82 1.43
C GLU A 185 9.61 -8.33 1.69
N ALA A 186 8.88 -7.42 1.03
CA ALA A 186 9.02 -5.98 1.25
C ALA A 186 8.74 -5.56 2.70
N LEU A 187 7.70 -6.11 3.33
CA LEU A 187 7.40 -5.84 4.75
C LEU A 187 8.46 -6.43 5.69
N SER A 188 8.99 -7.61 5.39
CA SER A 188 10.09 -8.22 6.13
C SER A 188 11.37 -7.36 6.06
N ASP A 189 11.64 -6.77 4.91
CA ASP A 189 12.76 -5.84 4.71
C ASP A 189 12.59 -4.55 5.50
N VAL A 190 11.39 -3.94 5.48
CA VAL A 190 11.06 -2.77 6.32
C VAL A 190 11.29 -3.10 7.79
N ARG A 191 10.81 -4.25 8.28
CA ARG A 191 11.07 -4.69 9.66
C ARG A 191 12.54 -4.90 9.95
N SER A 192 13.30 -5.40 8.97
CA SER A 192 14.74 -5.62 9.12
C SER A 192 15.51 -4.30 9.20
N VAL A 193 15.09 -3.28 8.46
CA VAL A 193 15.61 -1.91 8.60
C VAL A 193 15.34 -1.38 10.00
N MET A 194 14.09 -1.45 10.46
CA MET A 194 13.71 -0.95 11.79
C MET A 194 14.47 -1.67 12.92
N ARG A 195 14.59 -3.01 12.83
CA ARG A 195 15.38 -3.80 13.80
C ARG A 195 16.85 -3.41 13.83
N ARG A 196 17.46 -3.19 12.66
CA ARG A 196 18.88 -2.75 12.56
C ARG A 196 19.08 -1.35 13.15
N ALA A 197 18.05 -0.51 13.06
CA ALA A 197 18.00 0.81 13.68
C ALA A 197 17.61 0.80 15.17
N GLY A 198 17.48 -0.38 15.79
CA GLY A 198 17.22 -0.50 17.22
C GLY A 198 15.77 -0.64 17.65
N TYR A 199 14.83 -0.52 16.71
CA TYR A 199 13.41 -0.60 17.02
C TYR A 199 12.96 -2.04 17.29
N THR A 200 12.18 -2.21 18.35
CA THR A 200 11.36 -3.37 18.63
C THR A 200 9.98 -3.21 17.96
N ARG A 201 9.16 -4.28 17.96
CA ARG A 201 7.82 -4.23 17.38
C ARG A 201 6.85 -3.30 18.13
N GLY A 202 7.12 -2.98 19.39
CA GLY A 202 6.28 -2.09 20.20
C GLY A 202 6.62 -0.61 20.01
N ASP A 203 7.73 -0.28 19.35
CA ASP A 203 8.20 1.10 19.22
C ASP A 203 7.53 1.86 18.06
N TYR A 204 6.93 1.13 17.11
CA TYR A 204 6.26 1.69 15.94
C TYR A 204 5.13 0.79 15.42
N SER A 205 4.15 1.41 14.76
CA SER A 205 3.11 0.72 13.99
C SER A 205 3.58 0.46 12.57
N LEU A 206 3.41 -0.77 12.08
CA LEU A 206 3.55 -1.10 10.65
C LEU A 206 2.16 -1.42 10.09
N VAL A 207 1.65 -0.56 9.22
CA VAL A 207 0.33 -0.69 8.61
C VAL A 207 0.48 -1.06 7.13
N LEU A 208 -0.19 -2.12 6.70
CA LEU A 208 -0.42 -2.40 5.28
C LEU A 208 -1.82 -1.91 4.91
N GLN A 209 -1.89 -0.91 4.05
CA GLN A 209 -3.13 -0.35 3.53
C GLN A 209 -3.47 -0.98 2.18
N SER A 210 -4.73 -1.35 1.96
CA SER A 210 -5.19 -1.86 0.67
C SER A 210 -5.64 -0.74 -0.27
N TYR A 211 -6.38 -1.08 -1.33
CA TYR A 211 -6.76 -0.16 -2.41
C TYR A 211 -8.27 0.02 -2.45
N ALA A 212 -8.72 1.20 -2.85
CA ALA A 212 -10.12 1.47 -3.16
C ALA A 212 -10.43 1.17 -4.64
N SER A 213 -11.69 0.89 -4.94
CA SER A 213 -12.16 0.81 -6.34
C SER A 213 -12.38 2.23 -6.86
N PRO A 214 -11.64 2.70 -7.88
CA PRO A 214 -11.78 4.07 -8.36
C PRO A 214 -13.02 4.28 -9.24
N VAL A 215 -13.58 3.18 -9.75
CA VAL A 215 -14.78 3.14 -10.59
C VAL A 215 -15.78 2.14 -10.02
N GLY A 216 -17.06 2.34 -10.33
CA GLY A 216 -18.15 1.48 -9.87
C GLY A 216 -19.27 1.36 -10.90
N PRO A 217 -20.31 0.54 -10.61
CA PRO A 217 -21.47 0.37 -11.51
C PRO A 217 -22.31 1.64 -11.71
N GLY A 218 -22.06 2.71 -10.95
CA GLY A 218 -22.75 3.99 -11.04
C GLY A 218 -22.19 4.94 -12.10
N ILE A 219 -21.30 4.49 -13.00
CA ILE A 219 -20.84 5.33 -14.13
C ILE A 219 -22.06 5.80 -14.90
N ARG A 220 -22.19 7.12 -15.05
CA ARG A 220 -23.25 7.72 -15.85
C ARG A 220 -23.03 7.45 -17.34
N SER A 221 -24.12 7.25 -18.08
CA SER A 221 -24.06 6.95 -19.51
C SER A 221 -23.43 8.07 -20.34
N ASP A 222 -23.61 9.33 -19.95
CA ASP A 222 -23.02 10.49 -20.64
C ASP A 222 -21.54 10.71 -20.30
N LEU A 223 -21.00 9.97 -19.33
CA LEU A 223 -19.59 9.97 -18.97
C LEU A 223 -18.92 8.62 -19.30
N GLN A 224 -19.63 7.70 -19.95
CA GLN A 224 -19.11 6.39 -20.30
C GLN A 224 -18.39 6.42 -21.66
N ASP A 225 -17.48 7.38 -21.82
CA ASP A 225 -16.72 7.63 -23.04
C ASP A 225 -15.31 8.18 -22.72
N LEU A 226 -14.58 8.63 -23.75
CA LEU A 226 -13.23 9.18 -23.62
C LEU A 226 -13.18 10.56 -22.91
N SER A 227 -14.32 11.16 -22.58
CA SER A 227 -14.38 12.37 -21.73
C SER A 227 -14.44 12.03 -20.23
N GLY A 228 -14.68 10.76 -19.89
CA GLY A 228 -14.87 10.30 -18.52
C GLY A 228 -14.29 8.92 -18.26
N CYS A 229 -15.14 7.90 -18.30
CA CYS A 229 -14.84 6.54 -17.91
C CYS A 229 -15.19 5.57 -19.04
N PRO A 230 -14.29 5.35 -20.02
CA PRO A 230 -14.51 4.48 -21.17
C PRO A 230 -14.38 3.00 -20.76
N LEU A 231 -15.31 2.52 -19.94
CA LEU A 231 -15.28 1.19 -19.31
C LEU A 231 -16.65 0.54 -19.39
N LEU A 232 -16.70 -0.77 -19.67
CA LEU A 232 -17.95 -1.51 -19.71
C LEU A 232 -18.54 -1.70 -18.30
N GLY A 233 -19.87 -1.63 -18.20
CA GLY A 233 -20.58 -1.81 -16.93
C GLY A 233 -20.32 -3.17 -16.27
N SER A 234 -20.16 -4.24 -17.06
CA SER A 234 -19.80 -5.59 -16.59
C SER A 234 -18.42 -5.62 -15.94
N ASP A 235 -17.46 -4.89 -16.51
CA ASP A 235 -16.09 -4.86 -16.06
C ASP A 235 -15.96 -4.11 -14.75
N VAL A 236 -16.56 -2.91 -14.64
CA VAL A 236 -16.51 -2.13 -13.39
C VAL A 236 -17.29 -2.79 -12.25
N ARG A 237 -18.35 -3.55 -12.56
CA ARG A 237 -19.02 -4.41 -11.56
C ARG A 237 -18.08 -5.47 -11.00
N TRP A 238 -17.30 -6.12 -11.87
CA TRP A 238 -16.32 -7.12 -11.44
C TRP A 238 -15.17 -6.51 -10.65
N VAL A 239 -14.62 -5.38 -11.11
CA VAL A 239 -13.55 -4.67 -10.37
C VAL A 239 -14.00 -4.35 -8.95
N ARG A 240 -15.17 -3.68 -8.83
CA ARG A 240 -15.72 -3.22 -7.55
C ARG A 240 -16.15 -4.36 -6.62
N ARG A 241 -16.76 -5.43 -7.14
CA ARG A 241 -17.35 -6.51 -6.31
C ARG A 241 -16.43 -7.71 -6.10
N THR A 242 -15.40 -7.87 -6.91
CA THR A 242 -14.57 -9.08 -6.90
C THR A 242 -13.09 -8.75 -6.92
N ALA A 243 -12.59 -8.02 -7.91
CA ALA A 243 -11.14 -7.86 -8.09
C ALA A 243 -10.48 -7.12 -6.91
N VAL A 244 -11.01 -5.94 -6.57
CA VAL A 244 -10.49 -5.12 -5.46
C VAL A 244 -10.69 -5.80 -4.10
N PRO A 245 -11.88 -6.37 -3.77
CA PRO A 245 -12.03 -7.17 -2.55
C PRO A 245 -11.07 -8.36 -2.45
N GLN A 246 -10.85 -9.11 -3.53
CA GLN A 246 -9.91 -10.25 -3.52
C GLN A 246 -8.46 -9.79 -3.35
N LEU A 247 -8.07 -8.67 -3.96
CA LEU A 247 -6.75 -8.05 -3.72
C LEU A 247 -6.60 -7.66 -2.25
N SER A 248 -7.61 -7.01 -1.68
CA SER A 248 -7.62 -6.58 -0.29
C SER A 248 -7.46 -7.76 0.66
N GLU A 249 -8.17 -8.87 0.42
CA GLU A 249 -8.02 -10.08 1.22
C GLU A 249 -6.62 -10.72 1.10
N GLY A 250 -6.05 -10.75 -0.11
CA GLY A 250 -4.67 -11.21 -0.30
C GLY A 250 -3.65 -10.38 0.49
N LEU A 251 -3.83 -9.06 0.51
CA LEU A 251 -3.00 -8.14 1.30
C LEU A 251 -3.24 -8.31 2.80
N HIS A 252 -4.49 -8.51 3.23
CA HIS A 252 -4.82 -8.76 4.64
C HIS A 252 -4.08 -9.99 5.18
N GLU A 253 -4.06 -11.06 4.38
CA GLU A 253 -3.32 -12.28 4.72
C GLU A 253 -1.80 -12.03 4.80
N VAL A 254 -1.24 -11.21 3.90
CA VAL A 254 0.18 -10.79 3.98
C VAL A 254 0.46 -9.98 5.24
N ALA A 255 -0.42 -9.03 5.59
CA ALA A 255 -0.30 -8.23 6.80
C ALA A 255 -0.28 -9.14 8.04
N ARG A 256 -1.25 -10.08 8.13
CA ARG A 256 -1.35 -11.05 9.20
C ARG A 256 -0.09 -11.92 9.33
N GLN A 257 0.43 -12.44 8.22
CA GLN A 257 1.66 -13.25 8.20
C GLN A 257 2.89 -12.46 8.67
N ASN A 258 2.92 -11.16 8.41
CA ASN A 258 4.01 -10.26 8.80
C ASN A 258 3.76 -9.53 10.13
N GLY A 259 2.65 -9.84 10.82
CA GLY A 259 2.23 -9.16 12.05
C GLY A 259 2.07 -7.65 11.88
N ALA A 260 1.76 -7.18 10.67
CA ALA A 260 1.44 -5.80 10.38
C ALA A 260 -0.06 -5.56 10.63
N ALA A 261 -0.41 -4.35 11.04
CA ALA A 261 -1.79 -3.91 11.09
C ALA A 261 -2.33 -3.76 9.65
N PHE A 262 -3.64 -3.91 9.45
CA PHE A 262 -4.27 -3.89 8.13
C PHE A 262 -5.41 -2.87 8.04
N LEU A 263 -5.33 -1.99 7.04
CA LEU A 263 -6.38 -1.01 6.73
C LEU A 263 -7.00 -1.30 5.37
N ASP A 264 -8.24 -1.81 5.37
CA ASP A 264 -8.98 -2.18 4.17
C ASP A 264 -9.67 -0.97 3.53
N LEU A 265 -9.19 -0.54 2.35
CA LEU A 265 -9.79 0.54 1.55
C LEU A 265 -10.78 0.04 0.49
N SER A 266 -11.04 -1.26 0.37
CA SER A 266 -11.83 -1.83 -0.74
C SER A 266 -13.24 -1.25 -0.88
N ARG A 267 -13.76 -0.65 0.19
CA ARG A 267 -15.07 0.02 0.23
C ARG A 267 -15.01 1.52 0.49
N ALA A 268 -13.82 2.10 0.63
CA ALA A 268 -13.66 3.49 1.01
C ALA A 268 -14.39 4.42 0.02
N GLY A 269 -14.21 4.19 -1.28
CA GLY A 269 -14.76 5.04 -2.34
C GLY A 269 -16.23 4.83 -2.73
N TYR A 270 -16.99 3.98 -2.03
CA TYR A 270 -18.36 3.65 -2.47
C TYR A 270 -19.28 4.88 -2.51
N GLY A 271 -19.93 5.13 -3.66
CA GLY A 271 -20.77 6.31 -3.89
C GLY A 271 -19.98 7.57 -4.25
N HIS A 272 -18.66 7.48 -4.32
CA HIS A 272 -17.74 8.57 -4.63
C HIS A 272 -16.73 8.18 -5.71
N GLU A 273 -17.01 7.08 -6.44
CA GLU A 273 -16.18 6.62 -7.54
C GLU A 273 -16.19 7.64 -8.71
N ALA A 274 -15.20 7.58 -9.59
CA ALA A 274 -15.14 8.42 -10.79
C ALA A 274 -16.37 8.24 -11.69
N CYS A 275 -16.82 9.33 -12.32
CA CYS A 275 -17.97 9.39 -13.22
C CYS A 275 -19.33 9.08 -12.57
N THR A 276 -19.46 9.27 -11.25
CA THR A 276 -20.72 9.06 -10.50
C THR A 276 -21.43 10.37 -10.13
N ALA A 277 -20.75 11.51 -10.14
CA ALA A 277 -21.34 12.79 -9.75
C ALA A 277 -22.41 13.26 -10.75
N SER A 278 -23.52 13.79 -10.23
CA SER A 278 -24.69 14.23 -11.00
C SER A 278 -24.54 15.59 -11.69
N SER A 279 -23.60 16.46 -11.29
CA SER A 279 -23.33 17.75 -11.96
C SER A 279 -21.93 18.30 -11.64
N PRO A 280 -21.34 19.15 -12.50
CA PRO A 280 -20.13 19.89 -12.17
C PRO A 280 -20.37 20.98 -11.09
N PRO A 281 -19.36 21.29 -10.26
CA PRO A 281 -18.09 20.58 -10.21
C PRO A 281 -18.28 19.19 -9.56
N PRO A 282 -17.45 18.20 -9.95
CA PRO A 282 -17.53 16.82 -9.46
C PRO A 282 -17.04 16.71 -8.00
N ASP A 283 -17.44 17.63 -7.12
CA ASP A 283 -16.95 17.75 -5.73
C ASP A 283 -17.24 16.52 -4.87
N SER A 284 -18.14 15.64 -5.35
CA SER A 284 -18.43 14.36 -4.72
C SER A 284 -17.54 13.21 -5.20
N GLU A 285 -16.83 13.33 -6.32
CA GLU A 285 -15.92 12.26 -6.81
C GLU A 285 -14.59 12.32 -6.06
N TRP A 286 -14.13 11.19 -5.58
CA TRP A 286 -12.84 11.07 -4.87
C TRP A 286 -11.72 10.56 -5.77
N PHE A 287 -12.06 10.12 -6.97
CA PHE A 287 -11.13 9.59 -7.94
C PHE A 287 -11.20 10.41 -9.23
N ARG A 288 -10.06 10.55 -9.89
CA ARG A 288 -10.02 11.13 -11.22
C ARG A 288 -10.74 10.22 -12.21
N ARG A 289 -11.35 10.86 -13.20
CA ARG A 289 -11.78 10.21 -14.45
C ARG A 289 -10.54 9.90 -15.30
N LEU A 290 -10.75 9.50 -16.56
CA LEU A 290 -9.68 9.51 -17.55
C LEU A 290 -9.03 10.90 -17.58
N ALA A 291 -7.73 10.94 -17.29
CA ALA A 291 -6.94 12.16 -17.27
C ALA A 291 -5.88 12.06 -18.36
N VAL A 292 -5.84 13.04 -19.25
CA VAL A 292 -4.88 13.10 -20.36
C VAL A 292 -4.10 14.40 -20.29
N ASP A 293 -2.79 14.32 -20.09
CA ASP A 293 -1.87 15.43 -20.31
C ASP A 293 -1.55 15.51 -21.81
N TRP A 294 -2.33 16.33 -22.51
CA TRP A 294 -2.17 16.56 -23.95
C TRP A 294 -0.80 17.13 -24.32
N LYS A 295 -0.18 17.93 -23.44
CA LYS A 295 1.15 18.49 -23.69
C LYS A 295 2.23 17.41 -23.54
N ALA A 296 2.06 16.46 -22.62
CA ALA A 296 2.98 15.34 -22.51
C ALA A 296 3.05 14.49 -23.79
N LEU A 297 1.94 14.38 -24.53
CA LEU A 297 1.90 13.64 -25.80
C LEU A 297 2.75 14.27 -26.91
N GLU A 298 3.05 15.57 -26.82
CA GLU A 298 3.93 16.28 -27.76
C GLU A 298 5.42 15.96 -27.53
N HIS A 299 5.75 15.26 -26.43
CA HIS A 299 7.13 14.97 -26.03
C HIS A 299 7.35 13.47 -25.83
N GLU A 300 8.23 12.87 -26.65
CA GLU A 300 8.53 11.42 -26.65
C GLU A 300 8.80 10.86 -25.24
N LYS A 301 9.56 11.58 -24.40
CA LYS A 301 9.91 11.13 -23.04
C LYS A 301 8.77 11.24 -22.03
N ARG A 302 7.74 12.05 -22.30
CA ARG A 302 6.59 12.25 -21.40
C ARG A 302 5.34 11.51 -21.88
N ALA A 303 5.21 11.23 -23.18
CA ALA A 303 4.05 10.58 -23.76
C ALA A 303 3.65 9.25 -23.06
N PRO A 304 4.58 8.37 -22.62
CA PRO A 304 4.21 7.16 -21.87
C PRO A 304 3.51 7.44 -20.53
N HIS A 305 3.64 8.64 -19.98
CA HIS A 305 3.09 9.08 -18.70
C HIS A 305 1.85 9.96 -18.85
N ALA A 306 1.42 10.25 -20.08
CA ALA A 306 0.34 11.21 -20.36
C ALA A 306 -1.02 10.84 -19.74
N MET A 307 -1.23 9.58 -19.40
CA MET A 307 -2.48 9.08 -18.80
C MET A 307 -2.29 8.54 -17.38
N GLN A 308 -1.10 8.71 -16.80
CA GLN A 308 -0.69 8.08 -15.54
C GLN A 308 -1.61 8.44 -14.37
N GLU A 309 -2.15 9.65 -14.34
CA GLU A 309 -3.04 10.14 -13.29
C GLU A 309 -4.44 9.49 -13.31
N SER A 310 -4.82 8.83 -14.40
CA SER A 310 -6.18 8.32 -14.58
C SER A 310 -6.58 7.37 -13.45
N PHE A 311 -7.80 7.54 -12.93
CA PHE A 311 -8.39 6.67 -11.91
C PHE A 311 -7.60 6.57 -10.58
N HIS A 312 -6.72 7.52 -10.29
CA HIS A 312 -6.15 7.69 -8.96
C HIS A 312 -7.05 8.56 -8.08
N PRO A 313 -6.90 8.52 -6.74
CA PRO A 313 -7.53 9.51 -5.89
C PRO A 313 -7.18 10.93 -6.35
N ASN A 314 -8.14 11.85 -6.30
CA ASN A 314 -7.86 13.28 -6.42
C ASN A 314 -7.54 13.85 -5.02
N ALA A 315 -7.26 15.16 -4.92
CA ALA A 315 -6.94 15.79 -3.62
C ALA A 315 -8.01 15.53 -2.54
N ARG A 316 -9.30 15.55 -2.93
CA ARG A 316 -10.41 15.18 -2.05
C ARG A 316 -10.28 13.72 -1.61
N GLY A 317 -10.11 12.78 -2.53
CA GLY A 317 -9.96 11.36 -2.19
C GLY A 317 -8.81 11.07 -1.24
N TYR A 318 -7.66 11.73 -1.43
CA TYR A 318 -6.53 11.62 -0.51
C TYR A 318 -6.84 12.13 0.89
N GLU A 319 -7.52 13.28 1.00
CA GLU A 319 -8.01 13.83 2.27
C GLU A 319 -8.96 12.84 2.97
N ARG A 320 -9.92 12.26 2.23
CA ARG A 320 -10.90 11.30 2.76
C ARG A 320 -10.24 10.00 3.23
N ILE A 321 -9.25 9.49 2.51
CA ILE A 321 -8.46 8.33 2.94
C ILE A 321 -7.66 8.65 4.21
N ALA A 322 -7.10 9.87 4.30
CA ALA A 322 -6.36 10.32 5.47
C ALA A 322 -7.23 10.48 6.72
N GLU A 323 -8.51 10.88 6.60
CA GLU A 323 -9.47 10.86 7.72
C GLU A 323 -9.55 9.46 8.34
N CYS A 324 -9.78 8.44 7.51
CA CYS A 324 -9.89 7.07 7.96
C CYS A 324 -8.58 6.51 8.53
N LEU A 325 -7.44 6.80 7.88
CA LEU A 325 -6.14 6.38 8.38
C LEU A 325 -5.80 7.07 9.70
N SER A 326 -6.17 8.33 9.89
CA SER A 326 -6.00 9.05 11.16
C SER A 326 -6.80 8.38 12.28
N GLU A 327 -8.08 8.06 12.04
CA GLU A 327 -8.90 7.29 13.00
C GLU A 327 -8.28 5.91 13.32
N PHE A 328 -7.66 5.27 12.32
CA PHE A 328 -7.03 3.96 12.52
C PHE A 328 -5.77 4.05 13.37
N LEU A 329 -4.88 5.00 13.08
CA LEU A 329 -3.64 5.23 13.82
C LEU A 329 -3.87 5.71 15.27
N ASP A 330 -4.98 6.40 15.53
CA ASP A 330 -5.39 6.82 16.89
C ASP A 330 -6.08 5.68 17.68
N SER A 331 -6.32 4.53 17.05
CA SER A 331 -7.01 3.40 17.67
C SER A 331 -6.06 2.24 18.05
N ASP A 332 -6.46 1.42 19.02
CA ASP A 332 -5.74 0.18 19.37
C ASP A 332 -6.05 -1.00 18.42
N ARG A 333 -6.62 -0.74 17.24
CA ARG A 333 -7.07 -1.79 16.32
C ARG A 333 -5.92 -2.24 15.42
N ASN A 334 -5.74 -3.56 15.32
CA ASN A 334 -4.84 -4.13 14.33
C ASN A 334 -5.47 -4.28 12.94
N THR A 335 -6.80 -4.29 12.84
CA THR A 335 -7.50 -4.39 11.56
C THR A 335 -8.73 -3.50 11.54
N ALA A 336 -8.91 -2.72 10.48
CA ALA A 336 -10.13 -1.95 10.23
C ALA A 336 -10.43 -1.87 8.73
N ARG A 337 -11.65 -1.47 8.41
CA ARG A 337 -12.08 -1.13 7.05
C ARG A 337 -12.55 0.31 6.99
N CYS A 338 -12.18 1.00 5.92
CA CYS A 338 -12.66 2.32 5.59
C CYS A 338 -13.96 2.24 4.79
N VAL A 339 -14.99 2.97 5.25
CA VAL A 339 -16.28 3.10 4.58
C VAL A 339 -16.75 4.56 4.61
N PRO A 340 -17.49 5.03 3.59
CA PRO A 340 -18.15 6.32 3.64
C PRO A 340 -19.02 6.44 4.89
N ASN A 341 -18.99 7.60 5.54
CA ASN A 341 -19.76 7.85 6.77
C ASN A 341 -21.17 8.42 6.52
N GLY A 342 -21.54 8.64 5.25
CA GLY A 342 -22.82 9.27 4.86
C GLY A 342 -22.86 10.80 5.03
N GLN A 343 -21.79 11.41 5.52
CA GLN A 343 -21.62 12.85 5.76
C GLN A 343 -20.52 13.45 4.86
N GLY A 344 -20.15 12.75 3.78
CA GLY A 344 -19.10 13.19 2.86
C GLY A 344 -17.67 12.94 3.34
N GLY A 345 -17.48 12.14 4.39
CA GLY A 345 -16.18 11.66 4.87
C GLY A 345 -16.07 10.14 4.90
N VAL A 346 -14.97 9.64 5.45
CA VAL A 346 -14.72 8.20 5.61
C VAL A 346 -14.41 7.91 7.06
N ARG A 347 -14.89 6.77 7.57
CA ARG A 347 -14.62 6.31 8.93
C ARG A 347 -14.15 4.87 8.94
N THR A 348 -13.52 4.48 10.03
CA THR A 348 -13.17 3.09 10.31
C THR A 348 -14.39 2.30 10.79
N THR A 349 -14.49 1.04 10.35
CA THR A 349 -15.40 0.02 10.89
C THR A 349 -14.65 -1.27 11.17
N THR A 350 -15.18 -2.11 12.06
CA THR A 350 -14.67 -3.46 12.25
C THR A 350 -14.90 -4.28 10.97
N ALA A 351 -13.91 -5.09 10.58
CA ALA A 351 -13.91 -5.82 9.32
C ALA A 351 -15.09 -6.82 9.17
N GLU A 352 -15.68 -7.27 10.28
CA GLU A 352 -16.76 -8.27 10.32
C GLU A 352 -18.18 -7.69 10.09
N ARG A 353 -18.41 -6.39 10.25
CA ARG A 353 -19.79 -5.83 10.27
C ARG A 353 -20.40 -5.42 8.92
N ALA A 354 -19.86 -5.85 7.78
CA ALA A 354 -20.35 -5.39 6.48
C ALA A 354 -20.70 -6.51 5.47
N SER A 355 -21.19 -7.64 5.96
CA SER A 355 -22.09 -8.51 5.19
C SER A 355 -23.52 -8.08 5.48
N GLY A 356 -24.00 -7.09 4.74
CA GLY A 356 -25.34 -6.54 4.86
C GLY A 356 -25.55 -5.47 3.80
N ASP A 357 -26.39 -5.84 2.83
CA ASP A 357 -26.99 -5.07 1.72
C ASP A 357 -26.16 -4.78 0.46
#